data_AF-A0A956V0F0-F1
#
_entry.id   AF-A0A956V0F0-F1
#
_cell.length_a   1.000
_cell.length_b   1.000
_cell.length_c   1.000
_cell.angle_alpha   90.00
_cell.angle_beta   90.00
_cell.angle_gamma   90.00
#
_symmetry.space_group_name_H-M   'P 1'
#
loop_
_entity.id
_entity.type
_entity.pdbx_description
1 polymer ?
#
loop_
_entity_poly.entity_id
_entity_poly.type
_entity_poly.pdbx_seq_one_letter_code
_entity_poly.pdbx_strand_id
1 'polypeptide(L)'
;EQVLKQLGVPMATAVDMFLRQISLTGGIPFEVSLPKAPIEINADLMTTEQLLDALKVGYQDVLDGNVQDATTAFAAHRAQRR
;
A
#
# COMPACT_ATOMS: atom_id res chain seq x y z
N GLU A 1 1.21 24.86 9.02
CA GLU A 1 0.34 26.05 9.24
C GLU A 1 -0.08 26.75 7.94
N GLN A 2 0.71 26.72 6.85
CA GLN A 2 0.40 27.42 5.59
C GLN A 2 -1.00 27.11 5.03
N VAL A 3 -1.40 25.84 5.04
CA VAL A 3 -2.75 25.41 4.61
C VAL A 3 -3.84 26.02 5.50
N LEU A 4 -3.66 26.00 6.83
CA LEU A 4 -4.62 26.58 7.77
C LEU A 4 -4.70 28.11 7.64
N LYS A 5 -3.55 28.77 7.39
CA LYS A 5 -3.49 30.21 7.10
C LYS A 5 -4.23 30.57 5.81
N GLN A 6 -4.12 29.75 4.75
CA GLN A 6 -4.88 29.93 3.51
C GLN A 6 -6.39 29.71 3.71
N LEU A 7 -6.76 28.78 4.59
CA LEU A 7 -8.15 28.52 4.97
C LEU A 7 -8.73 29.55 5.97
N GLY A 8 -7.90 30.45 6.50
CA GLY A 8 -8.31 31.41 7.53
C GLY A 8 -8.63 30.77 8.88
N VAL A 9 -8.15 29.54 9.13
CA VAL A 9 -8.45 28.77 10.34
C VAL A 9 -7.25 28.83 11.29
N PRO A 10 -7.41 29.34 12.53
CA PRO A 10 -6.35 29.25 13.53
C PRO A 10 -6.02 27.80 13.89
N MET A 11 -4.76 27.52 14.22
CA MET A 11 -4.32 26.18 14.61
C MET A 11 -5.16 25.60 15.77
N ALA A 12 -5.45 26.39 16.80
CA ALA A 12 -6.27 25.96 17.93
C ALA A 12 -7.68 25.52 17.50
N THR A 13 -8.28 26.22 16.54
CA THR A 13 -9.59 25.87 15.97
C THR A 13 -9.51 24.57 15.19
N ALA A 14 -8.44 24.34 14.42
CA ALA A 14 -8.24 23.09 13.68
C ALA A 14 -8.09 21.89 14.63
N VAL A 15 -7.36 22.04 15.74
CA VAL A 15 -7.21 21.01 16.77
C VAL A 15 -8.54 20.70 17.45
N ASP A 16 -9.31 21.73 17.82
CA ASP A 16 -10.64 21.55 18.42
C ASP A 16 -11.60 20.80 17.48
N MET A 17 -11.66 21.18 16.20
CA MET A 17 -12.45 20.48 15.19
C MET A 17 -12.04 19.00 15.06
N PHE A 18 -10.74 18.71 15.09
CA PHE A 18 -10.22 17.36 15.01
C PHE A 18 -10.66 16.48 16.20
N LEU A 19 -10.55 17.01 17.42
CA LEU A 19 -10.98 16.30 18.63
C LEU A 19 -12.49 16.08 18.66
N ARG A 20 -13.29 17.06 18.20
CA ARG A 20 -14.74 16.89 18.08
C ARG A 20 -15.11 15.79 17.10
N GLN A 21 -14.41 15.69 15.97
CA GLN A 21 -14.63 14.63 15.00
C GLN A 21 -14.35 13.24 15.61
N ILE A 22 -13.28 13.11 16.42
CA ILE A 22 -13.00 11.87 17.16
C ILE A 22 -14.15 11.52 18.10
N SER A 23 -14.59 12.48 18.91
CA SER A 23 -15.69 12.26 19.85
C SER A 23 -17.00 11.90 19.16
N LEU A 24 -17.28 12.50 17.99
CA LEU A 24 -18.52 12.28 17.24
C LEU A 24 -18.53 10.95 16.49
N THR A 25 -17.39 10.52 15.96
CA THR A 25 -17.26 9.28 15.17
C THR A 25 -16.80 8.08 15.99
N GLY A 26 -16.31 8.30 17.20
CA GLY A 26 -15.69 7.25 18.03
C GLY A 26 -14.42 6.67 17.42
N GLY A 27 -13.77 7.38 16.49
CA GLY A 27 -12.64 6.87 15.72
C GLY A 27 -11.69 7.97 15.25
N ILE A 28 -10.57 7.56 14.68
CA ILE A 28 -9.58 8.48 14.12
C ILE A 28 -10.11 9.03 12.78
N PRO A 29 -10.13 10.36 12.55
CA PRO A 29 -10.76 10.98 11.39
C PRO A 29 -9.82 11.02 10.17
N PHE A 30 -9.10 9.92 9.97
CA PHE A 30 -8.37 9.58 8.77
C PHE A 30 -8.35 8.05 8.68
N GLU A 31 -8.30 7.50 7.47
CA GLU A 31 -8.17 6.05 7.32
C GLU A 31 -6.90 5.56 8.01
N VAL A 32 -7.07 4.71 9.02
CA VAL A 32 -5.98 3.89 9.55
C VAL A 32 -5.97 2.58 8.75
N SER A 33 -5.61 2.68 7.47
CA SER A 33 -5.49 1.51 6.60
C SER A 33 -4.02 1.16 6.41
N LEU A 34 -3.70 -0.12 6.53
CA LEU A 34 -2.43 -0.63 6.03
C LEU A 34 -2.44 -0.42 4.50
N PRO A 35 -1.29 -0.09 3.88
CA PRO A 35 -1.20 0.01 2.43
C PRO A 35 -1.73 -1.28 1.81
N LYS A 36 -2.81 -1.16 1.03
CA LYS A 36 -3.42 -2.30 0.35
C LYS A 36 -2.39 -2.85 -0.63
N ALA A 37 -2.19 -4.17 -0.63
CA ALA A 37 -1.35 -4.80 -1.63
C ALA A 37 -1.88 -4.44 -3.03
N PRO A 38 -1.00 -4.20 -4.02
CA PRO A 38 -1.43 -3.90 -5.38
C PRO A 38 -2.41 -4.97 -5.86
N ILE A 39 -3.55 -4.54 -6.40
CA ILE A 39 -4.59 -5.45 -6.91
C ILE A 39 -4.03 -6.34 -8.02
N GLU A 40 -3.06 -5.82 -8.78
CA GLU A 40 -2.35 -6.49 -9.86
C GLU A 40 -1.60 -7.77 -9.46
N ILE A 41 -1.28 -7.95 -8.17
CA ILE A 41 -0.60 -9.17 -7.69
C ILE A 41 -1.53 -10.06 -6.85
N ASN A 42 -2.81 -9.69 -6.73
CA ASN A 42 -3.78 -10.45 -5.96
C ASN A 42 -4.40 -11.57 -6.82
N ALA A 43 -3.92 -12.80 -6.62
CA ALA A 43 -4.41 -13.97 -7.33
C ALA A 43 -5.90 -14.26 -7.10
N ASP A 44 -6.46 -13.85 -5.95
CA ASP A 44 -7.90 -14.05 -5.65
C ASP A 44 -8.80 -13.16 -6.51
N LEU A 45 -8.25 -12.10 -7.11
CA LEU A 45 -8.97 -11.14 -7.96
C LEU A 45 -8.66 -11.31 -9.45
N MET A 46 -7.78 -12.24 -9.81
CA MET A 46 -7.41 -12.53 -11.20
C MET A 46 -8.41 -13.49 -11.84
N THR A 47 -8.65 -13.31 -13.15
CA THR A 47 -9.25 -14.36 -13.95
C THR A 47 -8.23 -15.49 -14.18
N THR A 48 -8.72 -16.69 -14.49
CA THR A 48 -7.86 -17.83 -14.83
C THR A 48 -6.90 -17.51 -15.98
N GLU A 49 -7.33 -16.71 -16.95
CA GLU A 49 -6.51 -16.29 -18.08
C GLU A 49 -5.36 -15.38 -17.64
N GLN A 50 -5.64 -14.39 -16.79
CA GLN A 50 -4.63 -13.47 -16.26
C GLN A 50 -3.57 -14.21 -15.43
N LEU A 51 -4.00 -15.16 -14.61
CA LEU A 51 -3.08 -16.00 -13.83
C LEU A 51 -2.21 -16.86 -14.75
N LEU A 52 -2.80 -17.47 -15.79
CA LEU A 52 -2.06 -18.29 -16.74
C LEU A 52 -1.01 -17.46 -17.51
N ASP A 53 -1.35 -16.26 -17.93
CA ASP A 53 -0.41 -15.38 -18.63
C ASP A 53 0.74 -14.94 -17.73
N ALA A 54 0.48 -14.61 -16.45
CA ALA A 54 1.53 -14.33 -15.48
C ALA A 54 2.49 -15.53 -15.29
N LEU A 55 1.95 -16.75 -15.25
CA LEU A 55 2.76 -17.98 -15.15
C LEU A 55 3.60 -18.22 -16.41
N LYS A 56 3.06 -17.94 -17.60
CA LYS A 56 3.83 -18.06 -18.86
C LYS A 56 5.03 -17.11 -18.88
N VAL A 57 4.85 -15.88 -18.41
CA VAL A 57 5.95 -14.90 -18.31
C VAL A 57 7.04 -15.44 -17.39
N GLY A 58 6.69 -15.91 -16.19
CA GLY A 58 7.68 -16.49 -15.27
C GLY A 58 8.35 -17.75 -15.81
N TYR A 59 7.62 -18.57 -16.58
CA TYR A 59 8.21 -19.74 -17.25
C TYR A 59 9.23 -19.34 -18.33
N GLN A 60 8.94 -18.31 -19.11
CA GLN A 60 9.86 -17.77 -20.11
C GLN A 60 11.15 -17.24 -19.45
N ASP A 61 11.03 -16.52 -18.33
CA ASP A 61 12.20 -16.05 -17.56
C ASP A 61 13.09 -17.20 -17.08
N VAL A 62 12.50 -18.33 -16.68
CA VAL A 62 13.27 -19.53 -16.32
C VAL A 62 14.03 -20.08 -17.52
N LEU A 63 13.40 -20.14 -18.71
CA LEU A 63 14.04 -20.59 -19.94
C LEU A 63 15.18 -19.65 -20.37
N ASP A 64 14.99 -18.35 -20.19
CA ASP A 64 15.98 -17.32 -20.54
C ASP A 64 17.12 -17.22 -19.49
N GLY A 65 17.03 -17.98 -18.39
CA GLY A 65 18.03 -18.01 -17.34
C GLY A 65 17.95 -16.84 -16.35
N ASN A 66 16.86 -16.07 -16.39
CA ASN A 66 16.55 -14.98 -15.46
C ASN A 66 16.10 -15.52 -14.09
N VAL A 67 16.94 -16.36 -13.48
CA VAL A 67 16.64 -17.04 -12.20
C VAL A 67 17.57 -16.55 -11.10
N GLN A 68 17.06 -16.57 -9.87
CA GLN A 68 17.84 -16.25 -8.68
C GLN A 68 17.61 -17.31 -7.61
N ASP A 69 18.64 -17.59 -6.81
CA ASP A 69 18.49 -18.41 -5.61
C ASP A 69 17.42 -17.80 -4.66
N ALA A 70 16.47 -18.64 -4.25
CA ALA A 70 15.33 -18.21 -3.46
C ALA A 70 15.74 -17.62 -2.10
N THR A 71 16.77 -18.20 -1.45
CA THR A 71 17.21 -17.72 -0.13
C THR A 71 17.78 -16.31 -0.23
N THR A 72 18.53 -16.05 -1.28
CA THR A 72 19.12 -14.74 -1.60
C THR A 72 18.03 -13.71 -1.95
N ALA A 73 17.07 -14.08 -2.80
CA ALA A 73 15.98 -13.20 -3.20
C ALA A 73 15.12 -12.75 -1.99
N PHE A 74 14.72 -13.70 -1.13
CA PHE A 74 13.92 -13.37 0.06
C PHE A 74 14.69 -12.55 1.10
N ALA A 75 16.00 -12.77 1.23
CA ALA A 75 16.84 -11.95 2.10
C ALA A 75 16.89 -10.49 1.62
N ALA A 76 17.11 -10.27 0.32
CA ALA A 76 17.13 -8.94 -0.28
C ALA A 76 15.78 -8.21 -0.11
N HIS A 77 14.65 -8.90 -0.36
CA HIS A 77 13.32 -8.31 -0.24
C HIS A 77 13.00 -7.84 1.19
N ARG A 78 13.40 -8.62 2.22
CA ARG A 78 13.21 -8.25 3.62
C ARG A 78 14.08 -7.07 4.05
N ALA A 79 15.31 -6.98 3.52
CA ALA A 79 16.20 -5.86 3.80
C ALA A 79 15.67 -4.54 3.21
N GLN A 80 14.98 -4.60 2.07
CA GLN A 80 14.41 -3.44 1.38
C GLN A 80 13.18 -2.83 2.08
N ARG A 81 12.56 -3.56 3.01
CA ARG A 81 11.38 -3.12 3.79
C ARG A 81 11.70 -2.72 5.24
N ARG A 82 12.97 -2.69 5.63
CA ARG A 82 13.45 -2.11 6.89
C ARG A 82 13.87 -0.67 6.68
#